data_AF-A0A3B1D5C9-F1
#
_entry.id   AF-A0A3B1D5C9-F1
#
_cell.length_a   1.000
_cell.length_b   1.000
_cell.length_c   1.000
_cell.angle_alpha   90.00
_cell.angle_beta   90.00
_cell.angle_gamma   90.00
#
_symmetry.space_group_name_H-M   'P 1'
#
loop_
_entity.id
_entity.type
_entity.pdbx_description
1 polymer ?
#
loop_
_entity_poly.entity_id
_entity_poly.type
_entity_poly.pdbx_seq_one_letter_code
_entity_poly.pdbx_strand_id
1 'polypeptide(L)' 'MEELSFYDVKTKAKFTSTEYDVREKSGRFFAVTKSKAGTHECWRVLSKVQAEKMKK' A
#
# COMPACT_ATOMS: atom_id res chain seq x y z
N MET A 1 -11.81 -1.39 5.79
CA MET A 1 -10.46 -1.51 5.20
C MET A 1 -9.46 -1.68 6.34
N GLU A 2 -8.63 -2.72 6.30
CA GLU A 2 -7.57 -2.92 7.29
C GLU A 2 -6.54 -1.78 7.16
N GLU A 3 -6.06 -1.23 8.28
CA GLU A 3 -5.01 -0.22 8.27
C GLU A 3 -3.68 -0.86 7.85
N LEU A 4 -3.05 -0.33 6.81
CA LEU A 4 -1.78 -0.81 6.30
C LEU A 4 -0.64 0.14 6.67
N SER A 5 0.48 -0.42 7.11
CA SER A 5 1.72 0.33 7.29
C SER A 5 2.46 0.46 5.96
N PHE A 6 2.71 1.69 5.52
CA PHE A 6 3.52 2.00 4.35
C PHE A 6 4.89 2.53 4.78
N TYR A 7 5.88 2.33 3.92
CA TYR A 7 7.20 2.91 4.09
C TYR A 7 7.47 3.86 2.94
N ASP A 8 7.62 5.15 3.27
CA ASP A 8 8.01 6.16 2.31
C ASP A 8 9.52 6.18 2.19
N VAL A 9 10.05 5.70 1.07
CA VAL A 9 11.49 5.66 0.81
C VAL A 9 12.10 7.04 0.58
N LYS A 10 11.30 8.06 0.22
CA LYS A 10 11.76 9.43 0.01
C LYS A 10 11.97 10.15 1.33
N THR A 11 10.99 10.05 2.23
CA THR A 11 11.07 10.65 3.57
C THR A 11 11.71 9.72 4.61
N LYS A 12 11.96 8.46 4.24
CA LYS A 12 12.49 7.38 5.09
C LYS A 12 11.64 7.14 6.34
N ALA A 13 10.35 7.47 6.28
CA ALA A 13 9.42 7.36 7.39
C ALA A 13 8.40 6.24 7.17
N LYS A 14 7.98 5.61 8.27
CA LYS A 14 6.84 4.68 8.27
C LYS A 14 5.59 5.48 8.62
N PHE A 15 4.49 5.18 7.95
CA PHE A 15 3.18 5.72 8.28
C PHE A 15 2.12 4.67 8.04
N THR A 16 0.97 4.81 8.69
CA THR A 16 -0.19 3.96 8.46
C THR A 16 -1.25 4.72 7.68
N SER A 17 -1.97 3.98 6.83
CA SER A 17 -3.10 4.50 6.06
C SER A 17 -4.17 3.42 5.89
N THR A 18 -5.42 3.83 6.03
CA THR A 18 -6.62 3.05 5.67
C THR A 18 -7.08 3.34 4.24
N GLU A 19 -6.62 4.44 3.66
CA GLU A 19 -6.95 4.87 2.30
C GLU A 19 -5.84 4.40 1.34
N TYR A 20 -6.10 3.30 0.66
CA TYR A 20 -5.21 2.76 -0.37
C TYR A 20 -6.00 2.00 -1.43
N ASP A 21 -5.45 1.98 -2.64
CA ASP A 21 -5.96 1.19 -3.75
C ASP A 21 -5.16 -0.10 -3.88
N VAL A 22 -5.85 -1.23 -4.07
CA VAL A 22 -5.20 -2.51 -4.38
C VAL A 22 -5.12 -2.65 -5.90
N ARG A 23 -3.90 -2.63 -6.44
CA ARG A 23 -3.62 -2.82 -7.87
C ARG A 23 -2.91 -4.14 -8.10
N GLU A 24 -3.30 -4.86 -9.14
CA GLU A 24 -2.62 -6.08 -9.59
C GLU A 24 -1.66 -5.74 -10.73
N LYS A 25 -0.40 -6.13 -10.61
CA LYS A 25 0.62 -5.94 -11.65
C LYS A 25 1.52 -7.17 -11.72
N SER A 26 1.64 -7.76 -12.91
CA SER A 26 2.50 -8.93 -13.15
C SER A 26 2.22 -10.10 -12.19
N GLY A 27 0.95 -10.37 -11.87
CA GLY A 27 0.54 -11.46 -10.97
C GLY A 27 0.86 -11.22 -9.49
N ARG A 28 1.22 -9.99 -9.11
CA ARG A 28 1.40 -9.55 -7.72
C ARG A 28 0.42 -8.44 -7.38
N PHE A 29 0.02 -8.40 -6.13
CA PHE A 29 -0.87 -7.37 -5.60
C PHE A 29 -0.05 -6.29 -4.89
N PHE A 30 -0.44 -5.04 -5.10
CA PHE A 30 0.19 -3.87 -4.51
C PHE A 30 -0.88 -3.00 -3.89
N ALA A 31 -0.70 -2.62 -2.63
CA ALA A 31 -1.41 -1.51 -2.04
C ALA A 31 -0.70 -0.21 -2.41
N VAL A 32 -1.43 0.72 -3.01
CA VAL A 32 -0.93 2.02 -3.47
C VAL A 32 -1.66 3.10 -2.70
N THR A 33 -0.91 3.94 -1.98
CA THR A 33 -1.45 5.09 -1.24
C THR A 33 -0.63 6.33 -1.57
N LYS A 34 -1.17 7.53 -1.31
CA LYS A 34 -0.39 8.77 -1.41
C LYS A 34 0.48 8.95 -0.17
N SER A 35 1.68 9.51 -0.34
CA SER A 35 2.52 9.89 0.80
C SER A 35 1.82 10.96 1.64
N LYS A 36 1.95 10.89 2.97
CA LYS A 36 1.49 11.95 3.88
C LYS A 36 2.37 13.22 3.82
N ALA A 37 3.59 13.10 3.30
CA ALA A 37 4.59 14.15 3.33
C ALA A 37 4.98 14.67 1.93
N GLY A 38 4.46 14.07 0.85
CA GLY A 38 4.82 14.43 -0.51
C GLY A 38 3.73 14.11 -1.53
N THR A 39 3.97 14.44 -2.80
CA THR A 39 3.03 14.23 -3.91
C THR A 39 3.15 12.85 -4.55
N HIS A 40 4.10 12.02 -4.12
CA HIS A 40 4.36 10.70 -4.69
C HIS A 40 3.47 9.60 -4.10
N GLU A 41 3.38 8.51 -4.85
CA GLU A 41 2.69 7.30 -4.42
C GLU A 41 3.64 6.34 -3.68
N CYS A 42 3.14 5.76 -2.59
CA CYS A 42 3.80 4.72 -1.80
C CYS A 42 3.22 3.36 -2.17
N TRP A 43 4.06 2.48 -2.70
CA TRP A 43 3.68 1.16 -3.19
C TRP A 43 4.15 0.08 -2.20
N ARG A 44 3.21 -0.69 -1.66
CA ARG A 44 3.48 -1.81 -0.76
C ARG A 44 3.07 -3.11 -1.44
N VAL A 45 3.97 -4.09 -1.49
CA VAL A 45 3.64 -5.44 -1.95
C VAL A 45 2.71 -6.10 -0.94
N LEU A 46 1.58 -6.61 -1.42
CA LEU A 46 0.69 -7.47 -0.65
C LEU A 46 1.03 -8.93 -0.92
N SER A 47 1.04 -9.73 0.13
CA SER A 47 1.08 -11.19 -0.01
C SER A 47 -0.25 -11.69 -0.60
N LYS A 48 -0.24 -12.88 -1.23
CA LYS A 48 -1.47 -13.50 -1.79
C LYS A 48 -2.60 -13.56 -0.76
N VAL A 49 -2.27 -13.95 0.47
CA VAL A 49 -3.20 -14.05 1.60
C VAL A 49 -3.82 -12.68 1.96
N GLN A 50 -3.02 -11.61 1.96
CA GLN A 50 -3.53 -10.26 2.26
C GLN A 50 -4.39 -9.71 1.13
N ALA A 51 -4.00 -9.94 -0.12
CA ALA A 51 -4.79 -9.52 -1.27
C ALA A 51 -6.14 -10.24 -1.36
N GLU A 52 -6.18 -11.53 -1.05
CA GLU A 52 -7.43 -12.31 -0.98
C GLU A 52 -8.36 -11.82 0.13
N LYS A 53 -7.83 -11.45 1.30
CA LYS A 53 -8.63 -10.85 2.38
C LYS A 53 -9.22 -9.49 2.03
N MET A 54 -8.50 -8.68 1.26
CA MET A 54 -8.90 -7.31 0.89
C MET A 54 -9.73 -7.23 -0.39
N LYS A 55 -9.85 -8.33 -1.15
CA LYS A 55 -10.73 -8.45 -2.32
C LYS A 55 -12.19 -8.81 -1.95
N LYS A 56 -12.51 -8.94 -0.66
CA LYS A 56 -13.82 -9.38 -0.16
C LYS A 56 -14.63 -8.21 0.40
#